data_AF-A0A7S3KDY2-F1
#
_entry.id   AF-A0A7S3KDY2-F1
#
_cell.length_a   1.000
_cell.length_b   1.000
_cell.length_c   1.000
_cell.angle_alpha   90.00
_cell.angle_beta   90.00
_cell.angle_gamma   90.00
#
_symmetry.space_group_name_H-M   'P 1'
#
loop_
_entity.id
_entity.type
_entity.pdbx_description
1 polymer ?
#
loop_
_entity_poly.entity_id
_entity_poly.type
_entity_poly.pdbx_seq_one_letter_code
_entity_poly.pdbx_strand_id
1 'polypeptide(L)'
;MASGGAAGAASLSLVYPMDFARTRMGVDVGRTNSERQFTGLTDCLTKIIKHDGVLGLYRGFGISVTGIIIYRAAYFGLYDTGKAYVFPEGSSKNFFAMWMFAQVTTTIAGIISYPLDTVRRRLMMQSGRDDVLYKNTRDC
;
A
#
# COMPACT_ATOMS: atom_id res chain seq x y z
N MET A 1 1.17 5.14 18.40
CA MET A 1 1.47 4.37 17.16
C MET A 1 0.70 3.04 17.09
N ALA A 2 0.61 2.25 18.17
CA ALA A 2 -0.14 0.97 18.18
C ALA A 2 -1.62 1.08 17.78
N SER A 3 -2.35 2.09 18.28
CA SER A 3 -3.74 2.37 17.88
C SER A 3 -3.87 2.68 16.39
N GLY A 4 -2.88 3.38 15.82
CA GLY A 4 -2.83 3.71 14.41
C GLY A 4 -2.56 2.48 13.52
N GLY A 5 -1.70 1.57 13.96
CA GLY A 5 -1.45 0.29 13.27
C GLY A 5 -2.68 -0.62 13.32
N ALA A 6 -3.32 -0.76 14.49
CA ALA A 6 -4.52 -1.57 14.67
C ALA A 6 -5.70 -1.05 13.84
N ALA A 7 -5.96 0.27 13.85
CA ALA A 7 -6.98 0.88 13.01
C ALA A 7 -6.69 0.70 11.51
N GLY A 8 -5.42 0.80 11.10
CA GLY A 8 -5.00 0.54 9.72
C GLY A 8 -5.18 -0.93 9.31
N ALA A 9 -4.85 -1.88 10.19
CA ALA A 9 -5.06 -3.29 9.91
C ALA A 9 -6.54 -3.66 9.83
N ALA A 10 -7.39 -3.08 10.69
CA ALA A 10 -8.83 -3.28 10.68
C ALA A 10 -9.52 -2.63 9.46
N SER A 11 -9.05 -1.48 8.99
CA SER A 11 -9.59 -0.90 7.75
C SER A 11 -9.12 -1.70 6.53
N LEU A 12 -7.86 -2.12 6.50
CA LEU A 12 -7.35 -2.97 5.43
C LEU A 12 -8.09 -4.31 5.40
N SER A 13 -8.44 -4.94 6.52
CA SER A 13 -9.14 -6.23 6.45
C SER A 13 -10.46 -6.16 5.67
N LEU A 14 -11.12 -4.99 5.60
CA LEU A 14 -12.32 -4.78 4.80
C LEU A 14 -12.02 -4.26 3.38
N VAL A 15 -11.06 -3.34 3.24
CA VAL A 15 -10.80 -2.63 1.99
C VAL A 15 -9.78 -3.35 1.09
N TYR A 16 -8.99 -4.28 1.65
CA TYR A 16 -7.91 -4.96 0.93
C TYR A 16 -8.35 -5.71 -0.34
N PRO A 17 -9.50 -6.41 -0.37
CA PRO A 17 -9.99 -7.02 -1.61
C PRO A 17 -10.22 -6.00 -2.73
N MET A 18 -10.68 -4.80 -2.38
CA MET A 18 -10.90 -3.72 -3.35
C MET A 18 -9.58 -3.13 -3.84
N ASP A 19 -8.62 -2.90 -2.94
CA ASP A 19 -7.26 -2.48 -3.30
C ASP A 19 -6.55 -3.51 -4.19
N PHE A 20 -6.71 -4.79 -3.86
CA PHE A 20 -6.20 -5.91 -4.64
C PHE A 20 -6.78 -5.90 -6.06
N ALA A 21 -8.11 -5.82 -6.20
CA ALA A 21 -8.77 -5.79 -7.50
C ALA A 21 -8.34 -4.57 -8.32
N ARG A 22 -8.24 -3.40 -7.68
CA ARG A 22 -7.73 -2.17 -8.32
C ARG A 22 -6.31 -2.33 -8.83
N THR A 23 -5.43 -2.94 -8.03
CA THR A 23 -4.03 -3.19 -8.40
C THR A 23 -3.95 -4.15 -9.58
N ARG A 24 -4.72 -5.25 -9.56
CA ARG A 24 -4.78 -6.25 -10.63
C ARG A 24 -5.36 -5.72 -11.93
N MET A 25 -6.33 -4.82 -11.88
CA MET A 25 -6.85 -4.17 -13.08
C MET A 25 -5.91 -3.08 -13.61
N GLY A 26 -5.21 -2.36 -12.73
CA GLY A 26 -4.27 -1.31 -13.14
C GLY A 26 -3.04 -1.82 -13.90
N VAL A 27 -2.71 -3.09 -13.72
CA VAL A 27 -1.62 -3.81 -14.42
C VAL A 27 -2.13 -4.66 -15.59
N ASP A 28 -3.46 -4.77 -15.76
CA ASP A 28 -4.05 -5.47 -16.89
C ASP A 28 -3.95 -4.56 -18.12
N VAL A 29 -2.95 -4.84 -18.96
CA VAL A 29 -2.64 -4.05 -20.17
C VAL A 29 -3.43 -4.50 -21.40
N GLY A 30 -4.41 -5.41 -21.25
CA GLY A 30 -5.24 -5.90 -22.35
C GLY A 30 -6.01 -4.76 -23.04
N ARG A 31 -5.82 -4.63 -24.35
CA ARG A 31 -6.45 -3.54 -25.14
C ARG A 31 -7.85 -3.91 -25.59
N THR A 32 -8.10 -5.19 -25.82
CA THR A 32 -9.41 -5.73 -26.21
C THR A 32 -10.01 -6.58 -25.10
N ASN A 33 -11.34 -6.73 -25.03
CA ASN A 33 -12.01 -7.58 -24.04
C ASN A 33 -11.54 -9.06 -24.07
N SER A 34 -11.00 -9.53 -25.19
CA SER A 34 -10.39 -10.86 -25.35
C SER A 34 -8.96 -10.96 -24.81
N GLU A 35 -8.25 -9.85 -24.68
CA GLU A 35 -6.87 -9.78 -24.16
C GLU A 35 -6.82 -9.41 -22.67
N ARG A 36 -7.89 -8.80 -22.14
CA ARG A 36 -8.00 -8.46 -20.72
C ARG A 36 -8.18 -9.69 -19.87
N GLN A 37 -7.41 -9.79 -18.78
CA GLN A 37 -7.63 -10.81 -17.76
C GLN A 37 -8.92 -10.58 -16.99
N PHE A 38 -9.30 -9.32 -16.79
CA PHE A 38 -10.48 -8.92 -16.01
C PHE A 38 -11.37 -7.94 -16.76
N THR A 39 -12.67 -8.21 -16.83
CA THR A 39 -13.66 -7.30 -17.45
C THR A 39 -14.15 -6.21 -16.50
N GLY A 40 -13.92 -6.38 -15.19
CA GLY A 40 -14.26 -5.41 -14.16
C GLY A 40 -13.87 -5.89 -12.75
N LEU A 41 -14.20 -5.08 -11.75
CA LEU A 41 -13.85 -5.35 -10.34
C LEU A 41 -14.52 -6.63 -9.82
N THR A 42 -15.81 -6.82 -10.11
CA THR A 42 -16.58 -8.00 -9.69
C THR A 42 -16.08 -9.28 -10.39
N ASP A 43 -15.73 -9.18 -11.67
CA ASP A 43 -15.13 -10.27 -12.44
C ASP A 43 -13.76 -10.68 -11.87
N CYS A 44 -12.92 -9.68 -11.54
CA CYS A 44 -11.62 -9.91 -10.90
C CYS A 44 -11.76 -10.64 -9.56
N LEU A 45 -12.61 -10.13 -8.66
CA LEU A 45 -12.84 -10.77 -7.36
C LEU A 45 -13.37 -12.19 -7.52
N THR A 46 -14.36 -12.40 -8.39
CA THR A 46 -14.99 -13.71 -8.58
C THR A 46 -14.02 -14.74 -9.16
N LYS A 47 -13.24 -14.36 -10.19
CA LYS A 47 -12.22 -15.24 -10.79
C LYS A 47 -11.16 -15.65 -9.79
N ILE A 48 -10.66 -14.70 -9.00
CA ILE A 48 -9.62 -14.99 -8.01
C ILE A 48 -10.17 -15.84 -6.86
N ILE A 49 -11.38 -15.58 -6.37
CA ILE A 49 -12.02 -16.43 -5.35
C ILE A 49 -12.24 -17.86 -5.88
N LYS A 50 -12.63 -18.02 -7.15
CA LYS A 50 -12.81 -19.35 -7.76
C LYS A 50 -11.49 -20.12 -7.91
N HIS A 51 -10.38 -19.42 -8.13
CA HIS A 51 -9.07 -20.03 -8.35
C HIS A 51 -8.31 -20.30 -7.05
N ASP A 52 -8.09 -19.26 -6.24
CA ASP A 52 -7.23 -19.29 -5.04
C ASP A 52 -8.03 -19.20 -3.72
N GLY A 53 -9.35 -19.11 -3.80
CA GLY A 53 -10.20 -18.88 -2.63
C GLY A 53 -10.08 -17.46 -2.06
N VAL A 54 -10.69 -17.27 -0.88
CA VAL A 54 -10.69 -15.99 -0.17
C VAL A 54 -9.28 -15.59 0.28
N LEU A 55 -8.43 -16.57 0.60
CA LEU A 55 -7.03 -16.33 1.01
C LEU A 55 -6.19 -15.70 -0.12
N GLY A 56 -6.50 -16.02 -1.38
CA GLY A 56 -5.85 -15.41 -2.55
C GLY A 56 -6.04 -13.89 -2.61
N LEU A 57 -7.18 -13.37 -2.13
CA LEU A 57 -7.43 -11.92 -2.10
C LEU A 57 -6.59 -11.18 -1.05
N TYR A 58 -6.14 -11.88 0.01
CA TYR A 58 -5.36 -11.29 1.10
C TYR A 58 -3.86 -11.57 1.00
N ARG A 59 -3.37 -12.09 -0.15
CA ARG A 59 -1.93 -12.23 -0.39
C ARG A 59 -1.23 -10.87 -0.31
N GLY A 60 -0.22 -10.79 0.57
CA GLY A 60 0.50 -9.55 0.88
C GLY A 60 -0.04 -8.73 2.06
N PHE A 61 -1.09 -9.20 2.76
CA PHE A 61 -1.67 -8.47 3.89
C PHE A 61 -0.67 -8.26 5.04
N GLY A 62 0.12 -9.28 5.40
CA GLY A 62 1.11 -9.17 6.47
C GLY A 62 2.17 -8.10 6.22
N ILE A 63 2.76 -8.08 5.03
CA ILE A 63 3.76 -7.06 4.64
C ILE A 63 3.13 -5.67 4.53
N SER A 64 1.85 -5.60 4.13
CA SER A 64 1.10 -4.36 4.07
C SER A 64 0.93 -3.70 5.45
N VAL A 65 0.62 -4.49 6.48
CA VAL A 65 0.48 -3.96 7.85
C VAL A 65 1.82 -3.41 8.35
N THR A 66 2.91 -4.17 8.14
CA THR A 66 4.27 -3.72 8.47
C THR A 66 4.66 -2.45 7.72
N GLY A 67 4.33 -2.35 6.43
CA GLY A 67 4.55 -1.15 5.61
C GLY A 67 3.84 0.09 6.16
N ILE A 68 2.58 -0.04 6.58
CA ILE A 68 1.83 1.08 7.20
C ILE A 68 2.47 1.54 8.50
N ILE A 69 2.93 0.60 9.33
CA ILE A 69 3.59 0.92 10.60
C ILE A 69 4.88 1.68 10.33
N ILE A 70 5.71 1.22 9.40
CA ILE A 70 6.99 1.87 9.05
C ILE A 70 6.74 3.24 8.43
N TYR A 71 5.79 3.36 7.49
CA TYR A 71 5.41 4.65 6.90
C TYR A 71 4.99 5.66 7.97
N ARG A 72 4.09 5.26 8.89
CA ARG A 72 3.66 6.15 9.98
C ARG A 72 4.78 6.49 10.95
N ALA A 73 5.64 5.53 11.28
CA ALA A 73 6.79 5.76 12.15
C ALA A 73 7.75 6.80 11.53
N ALA A 74 8.10 6.63 10.26
CA ALA A 74 8.94 7.56 9.52
C ALA A 74 8.28 8.95 9.39
N TYR A 75 6.99 9.00 9.04
CA TYR A 75 6.25 10.25 8.90
C TYR A 75 6.22 11.04 10.21
N PHE A 76 5.81 10.42 11.32
CA PHE A 76 5.76 11.12 12.62
C PHE A 76 7.16 11.48 13.12
N GLY A 77 8.16 10.62 12.95
CA GLY A 77 9.54 10.91 13.35
C GLY A 77 10.13 12.10 12.60
N LEU A 78 9.96 12.14 11.28
CA LEU A 78 10.43 13.25 10.43
C LEU A 78 9.64 14.53 10.70
N TYR A 79 8.33 14.42 10.89
CA TYR A 79 7.47 15.58 11.12
C TYR A 79 7.75 16.23 12.48
N ASP A 80 7.87 15.44 13.55
CA ASP A 80 8.10 15.94 14.90
C ASP A 80 9.49 16.59 15.02
N THR A 81 10.52 15.88 14.55
CA THR A 81 11.90 16.40 14.51
C THR A 81 12.00 17.62 13.60
N GLY A 82 11.51 17.51 12.37
CA GLY A 82 11.63 18.59 11.38
C GLY A 82 10.84 19.84 11.77
N LYS A 83 9.67 19.68 12.41
CA LYS A 83 8.90 20.83 12.92
C LYS A 83 9.64 21.55 14.05
N ALA A 84 10.30 20.82 14.95
CA ALA A 84 11.09 21.41 16.03
C ALA A 84 12.29 22.24 15.53
N TYR A 85 12.95 21.79 14.45
CA TYR A 85 14.09 22.52 13.87
C TYR A 85 13.69 23.65 12.92
N VAL A 86 12.62 23.48 12.13
CA VAL A 86 12.25 24.41 11.05
C VAL A 86 11.29 25.51 11.53
N PHE A 87 10.48 25.26 12.56
CA PHE A 87 9.51 26.24 13.08
C PHE A 87 9.62 26.39 14.61
N PRO A 88 10.66 27.10 15.12
CA PRO A 88 10.77 27.42 16.54
C PRO A 88 9.58 28.25 17.03
N GLU A 89 9.26 28.15 18.32
CA GLU A 89 8.15 28.90 18.94
C GLU A 89 8.33 30.42 18.73
N GLY A 90 7.50 31.02 17.87
CA GLY A 90 7.50 32.46 17.59
C GLY A 90 7.49 32.85 16.11
N SER A 91 7.72 31.92 15.15
CA SER A 91 7.66 32.26 13.71
C SER A 91 6.23 32.34 13.18
N SER A 92 5.94 33.38 12.38
CA SER A 92 4.74 33.48 11.55
C SER A 92 4.72 32.32 10.55
N LYS A 93 3.77 31.41 10.75
CA LYS A 93 3.64 30.18 9.97
C LYS A 93 3.04 30.52 8.60
N ASN A 94 3.89 30.86 7.63
CA ASN A 94 3.47 30.96 6.24
C ASN A 94 2.88 29.62 5.79
N PHE A 95 1.62 29.62 5.35
CA PHE A 95 0.90 28.41 4.91
C PHE A 95 1.72 27.61 3.88
N PHE A 96 2.32 28.30 2.91
CA PHE A 96 3.15 27.66 1.88
C PHE A 96 4.40 26.97 2.44
N ALA A 97 5.03 27.51 3.48
CA ALA A 97 6.20 26.89 4.09
C ALA A 97 5.83 25.60 4.84
N MET A 98 4.71 25.61 5.56
CA MET A 98 4.18 24.40 6.22
C MET A 98 3.75 23.34 5.20
N TRP A 99 3.15 23.78 4.09
CA TRP A 99 2.76 22.89 3.01
C TRP A 99 3.98 22.22 2.35
N MET A 100 5.01 22.99 2.00
CA MET A 100 6.26 22.43 1.44
C MET A 100 6.94 21.46 2.41
N PHE A 101 7.02 21.81 3.70
CA PHE A 101 7.57 20.93 4.72
C PHE A 101 6.78 19.60 4.84
N ALA A 102 5.45 19.68 4.79
CA ALA A 102 4.60 18.48 4.80
C ALA A 102 4.82 17.61 3.56
N GLN A 103 4.99 18.21 2.36
CA GLN A 103 5.28 17.46 1.13
C GLN A 103 6.63 16.73 1.20
N VAL A 104 7.69 17.41 1.66
CA VAL A 104 9.02 16.81 1.83
C VAL A 104 8.96 15.65 2.81
N THR A 105 8.33 15.84 3.97
CA THR A 105 8.18 14.79 4.99
C THR A 105 7.43 13.58 4.45
N THR A 106 6.33 13.81 3.72
CA THR A 106 5.53 12.74 3.09
C THR A 106 6.34 11.99 2.03
N THR A 107 7.11 12.71 1.23
CA THR A 107 7.93 12.13 0.16
C THR A 107 9.03 11.23 0.72
N ILE A 108 9.75 11.70 1.75
CA ILE A 108 10.81 10.92 2.40
C ILE A 108 10.21 9.69 3.09
N ALA A 109 9.10 9.84 3.82
CA ALA A 109 8.42 8.71 4.44
C ALA A 109 7.96 7.67 3.41
N GLY A 110 7.46 8.11 2.25
CA GLY A 110 7.09 7.25 1.14
C GLY A 110 8.28 6.51 0.51
N ILE A 111 9.43 7.19 0.35
CA ILE A 111 10.66 6.55 -0.16
C ILE A 111 11.14 5.45 0.78
N ILE A 112 11.07 5.68 2.10
CA ILE A 112 11.47 4.70 3.11
C ILE A 112 10.55 3.47 3.09
N SER A 113 9.23 3.65 2.90
CA SER A 113 8.29 2.52 2.86
C SER A 113 8.22 1.82 1.49
N TYR A 114 8.72 2.46 0.43
CA TYR A 114 8.59 2.00 -0.95
C TYR A 114 9.07 0.55 -1.22
N PRO A 115 10.16 0.05 -0.60
CA PRO A 115 10.56 -1.34 -0.77
C PRO A 115 9.48 -2.33 -0.31
N LEU A 116 8.80 -2.03 0.81
CA LEU A 116 7.75 -2.88 1.37
C LEU A 116 6.47 -2.81 0.52
N ASP A 117 6.15 -1.63 0.01
CA ASP A 117 5.06 -1.44 -0.95
C ASP A 117 5.32 -2.22 -2.25
N THR A 118 6.58 -2.28 -2.69
CA THR A 118 6.98 -3.07 -3.87
C THR A 118 6.75 -4.57 -3.65
N VAL A 119 7.21 -5.12 -2.52
CA VAL A 119 7.00 -6.53 -2.16
C VAL A 119 5.50 -6.83 -2.02
N ARG A 120 4.73 -5.94 -1.38
CA ARG A 120 3.27 -6.07 -1.27
C ARG A 120 2.63 -6.23 -2.65
N ARG A 121 2.95 -5.34 -3.60
CA ARG A 121 2.39 -5.38 -4.96
C ARG A 121 2.83 -6.64 -5.71
N ARG A 122 4.09 -7.07 -5.60
CA ARG A 122 4.56 -8.32 -6.22
C ARG A 122 3.81 -9.55 -5.71
N LEU A 123 3.54 -9.63 -4.41
CA LEU A 123 2.76 -10.72 -3.83
C LEU A 123 1.28 -10.71 -4.27
N MET A 124 0.66 -9.53 -4.36
CA MET A 124 -0.69 -9.40 -4.94
C MET A 124 -0.75 -9.89 -6.39
N MET A 125 0.35 -9.78 -7.14
CA MET A 125 0.41 -10.20 -8.54
C MET A 125 0.43 -11.72 -8.75
N GLN A 126 0.55 -12.49 -7.69
CA GLN A 126 0.62 -13.96 -7.79
C GLN A 126 -0.72 -14.64 -7.72
N SER A 127 -1.73 -13.97 -7.15
CA SER A 127 -3.05 -14.53 -7.05
C SER A 127 -3.65 -14.73 -8.44
N GLY A 128 -4.16 -15.93 -8.71
CA GLY A 128 -4.70 -16.34 -10.01
C GLY A 128 -3.66 -16.68 -11.07
N ARG A 129 -2.40 -16.94 -10.70
CA ARG A 129 -1.40 -17.55 -11.59
C ARG A 129 -1.17 -19.00 -11.18
N ASP A 130 -1.08 -19.89 -12.17
CA ASP A 130 -0.66 -21.27 -11.98
C ASP A 130 0.84 -21.36 -11.61
N ASP A 131 1.66 -20.47 -12.17
CA ASP A 131 3.10 -20.37 -11.86
C ASP A 131 3.35 -19.47 -10.64
N VAL A 132 3.51 -20.10 -9.47
CA VAL A 132 3.83 -19.41 -8.21
C VAL A 132 5.31 -19.02 -8.17
N LEU A 133 5.60 -17.75 -8.49
CA LEU A 133 6.97 -17.19 -8.52
C LEU A 133 7.59 -16.93 -7.13
N TYR A 134 6.79 -16.82 -6.09
CA TYR A 134 7.16 -16.44 -4.72
C TYR A 134 6.17 -17.14 -3.78
N LYS A 135 6.66 -17.83 -2.76
CA LYS A 135 5.79 -18.52 -1.81
C LYS A 135 5.50 -17.68 -0.58
N ASN A 136 6.41 -16.79 -0.21
CA ASN A 136 6.38 -16.02 1.03
C ASN A 136 6.93 -14.61 0.85
N THR A 137 6.67 -13.73 1.81
CA THR A 137 7.22 -12.37 1.85
C THR A 137 8.74 -12.32 1.88
N ARG A 138 9.43 -13.35 2.41
CA ARG A 138 10.90 -13.43 2.41
C ARG A 138 11.50 -13.90 1.08
N ASP A 139 10.67 -14.55 0.27
CA ASP A 139 11.05 -15.13 -1.02
C ASP A 139 10.92 -14.09 -2.16
N CYS A 140 10.12 -13.04 -1.90
CA CYS A 140 9.88 -11.91 -2.78
C CYS A 140 10.81 -10.75 -2.48
#